data_AF-F7YX86-F1
#
_entry.id   AF-F7YX86-F1
#
_cell.length_a   1.000
_cell.length_b   1.000
_cell.length_c   1.000
_cell.angle_alpha   90.00
_cell.angle_beta   90.00
_cell.angle_gamma   90.00
#
_symmetry.space_group_name_H-M   'P 1'
#
loop_
_entity.id
_entity.type
_entity.pdbx_description
1 polymer ?
#
loop_
_entity_poly.entity_id
_entity_poly.type
_entity_poly.pdbx_seq_one_letter_code
_entity_poly.pdbx_strand_id
1 'polypeptide(L)'
;MNIEAVTNEIKLVASRISNQKLWVITENAFKEAFKMTFIHKYYAFKFFLAASYKALKALAKYFKESFQAKGIKGILIEAPIRAKNKAVEKINQFWKDWKSMDEKERFDKLLGYVVFGISAVITGGGFDFEGGIPDTDIKLGGIGSHRNLLSHTIIIGFISEFAIRFVTQLAVEAEKEEIAENLPFIKLLAEFSRKYQDYLVNGMWFGLFVHFLKDSKIFSSSRTKPYVGLKNLTVKQHKQIFAANAFTSMAFSVGKANHNKRLKSSS
;
A
#
# COMPACT_ATOMS: atom_id res chain seq x y z
N MET A 1 18.93 15.13 12.40
CA MET A 1 20.06 14.44 11.72
C MET A 1 20.18 15.04 10.33
N ASN A 2 21.36 15.53 9.92
CA ASN A 2 21.53 16.09 8.57
C ASN A 2 21.87 14.97 7.56
N ILE A 3 21.72 15.25 6.26
CA ILE A 3 21.98 14.28 5.18
C ILE A 3 23.43 13.78 5.21
N GLU A 4 24.36 14.64 5.62
CA GLU A 4 25.78 14.30 5.74
C GLU A 4 26.03 13.22 6.79
N ALA A 5 25.43 13.32 7.98
CA ALA A 5 25.53 12.30 9.02
C ALA A 5 24.99 10.94 8.54
N VAL A 6 23.82 10.93 7.88
CA VAL A 6 23.26 9.71 7.28
C VAL A 6 24.21 9.10 6.24
N THR A 7 24.77 9.95 5.38
CA THR A 7 25.72 9.53 4.33
C THR A 7 26.99 8.93 4.95
N ASN A 8 27.50 9.55 6.02
CA ASN A 8 28.68 9.06 6.74
C ASN A 8 28.42 7.73 7.44
N GLU A 9 27.25 7.54 8.06
CA GLU A 9 26.86 6.25 8.63
C GLU A 9 26.78 5.16 7.55
N ILE A 10 26.16 5.44 6.39
CA ILE A 10 26.08 4.49 5.27
C ILE A 10 27.48 4.11 4.75
N LYS A 11 28.37 5.11 4.58
CA LYS A 11 29.77 4.86 4.19
C LYS A 11 30.51 4.03 5.23
N LEU A 12 30.25 4.27 6.51
CA LEU A 12 30.87 3.54 7.62
C LEU A 12 30.41 2.08 7.68
N VAL A 13 29.12 1.83 7.41
CA VAL A 13 28.58 0.47 7.21
C VAL A 13 29.32 -0.21 6.06
N ALA A 14 29.42 0.45 4.90
CA ALA A 14 30.07 -0.12 3.73
C ALA A 14 31.57 -0.41 3.93
N SER A 15 32.27 0.38 4.76
CA SER A 15 33.71 0.21 5.00
C SER A 15 34.07 -0.75 6.13
N ARG A 16 33.17 -1.00 7.09
CA ARG A 16 33.42 -1.88 8.25
C ARG A 16 32.99 -3.32 8.04
N ILE A 17 32.13 -3.59 7.06
CA ILE A 17 31.61 -4.93 6.82
C ILE A 17 32.47 -5.61 5.75
N SER A 18 32.89 -6.85 5.99
CA SER A 18 33.50 -7.67 4.95
C SER A 18 32.51 -7.96 3.81
N ASN A 19 32.99 -8.07 2.57
CA ASN A 19 32.12 -8.39 1.44
C ASN A 19 31.25 -9.64 1.69
N GLN A 20 31.80 -10.65 2.36
CA GLN A 20 31.06 -11.86 2.74
C GLN A 20 29.89 -11.55 3.70
N LYS A 21 30.13 -10.76 4.75
CA LYS A 21 29.09 -10.38 5.72
C LYS A 21 28.03 -9.48 5.08
N LEU A 22 28.44 -8.58 4.16
CA LEU A 22 27.50 -7.74 3.40
C LEU A 22 26.59 -8.59 2.49
N TRP A 23 27.15 -9.63 1.86
CA TRP A 23 26.38 -10.57 1.07
C TRP A 23 25.36 -11.33 1.90
N VAL A 24 25.74 -11.83 3.08
CA VAL A 24 24.80 -12.53 3.99
C VAL A 24 23.64 -11.61 4.40
N ILE A 25 23.93 -10.38 4.81
CA ILE A 25 22.90 -9.38 5.17
C ILE A 25 21.96 -9.12 3.99
N THR A 26 22.54 -8.94 2.81
CA THR A 26 21.80 -8.66 1.57
C THR A 26 20.92 -9.84 1.16
N GLU A 27 21.45 -11.06 1.21
CA GLU A 27 20.73 -12.29 0.87
C GLU A 27 19.57 -12.54 1.84
N ASN A 28 19.80 -12.36 3.14
CA ASN A 28 18.77 -12.50 4.17
C ASN A 28 17.67 -11.44 3.99
N ALA A 29 18.07 -10.19 3.76
CA ALA A 29 17.13 -9.10 3.51
C ALA A 29 16.30 -9.34 2.25
N PHE A 30 16.91 -9.84 1.18
CA PHE A 30 16.25 -10.20 -0.06
C PHE A 30 15.21 -11.31 0.16
N LYS A 31 15.62 -12.42 0.80
CA LYS A 31 14.76 -13.58 1.07
C LYS A 31 13.54 -13.19 1.89
N GLU A 32 13.75 -12.42 2.96
CA GLU A 32 12.65 -12.00 3.82
C GLU A 32 11.77 -10.96 3.09
N ALA A 33 12.33 -9.96 2.41
CA ALA A 33 11.53 -9.00 1.62
C ALA A 33 10.66 -9.69 0.57
N PHE A 34 11.20 -10.67 -0.15
CA PHE A 34 10.46 -11.47 -1.12
C PHE A 34 9.32 -12.25 -0.44
N LYS A 35 9.64 -13.08 0.56
CA LYS A 35 8.67 -13.85 1.33
C LYS A 35 7.55 -12.97 1.88
N MET A 36 7.89 -11.82 2.45
CA MET A 36 6.96 -10.88 3.06
C MET A 36 6.03 -10.25 2.02
N THR A 37 6.54 -9.92 0.84
CA THR A 37 5.74 -9.42 -0.29
C THR A 37 4.71 -10.47 -0.71
N PHE A 38 5.13 -11.72 -0.92
CA PHE A 38 4.21 -12.80 -1.32
C PHE A 38 3.17 -13.13 -0.26
N ILE A 39 3.60 -13.28 1.00
CA ILE A 39 2.71 -13.56 2.13
C ILE A 39 1.67 -12.45 2.28
N HIS A 40 2.12 -11.20 2.24
CA HIS A 40 1.23 -10.04 2.36
C HIS A 40 0.14 -10.07 1.28
N LYS A 41 0.53 -10.37 0.04
CA LYS A 41 -0.37 -10.37 -1.12
C LYS A 41 -1.35 -11.52 -1.10
N TYR A 42 -0.90 -12.71 -0.71
CA TYR A 42 -1.77 -13.86 -0.51
C TYR A 42 -2.88 -13.57 0.52
N TYR A 43 -2.50 -13.03 1.69
CA TYR A 43 -3.48 -12.72 2.75
C TYR A 43 -4.39 -11.55 2.39
N ALA A 44 -3.83 -10.49 1.79
CA ALA A 44 -4.60 -9.35 1.33
C ALA A 44 -5.64 -9.76 0.27
N PHE A 45 -5.25 -10.58 -0.70
CA PHE A 45 -6.15 -11.08 -1.73
C PHE A 45 -7.24 -12.00 -1.16
N LYS A 46 -6.87 -12.95 -0.28
CA LYS A 46 -7.84 -13.83 0.40
C LYS A 46 -8.85 -13.03 1.23
N PHE A 47 -8.37 -12.03 1.98
CA PHE A 47 -9.23 -11.14 2.76
C PHE A 47 -10.15 -10.33 1.85
N PHE A 48 -9.62 -9.77 0.76
CA PHE A 48 -10.40 -9.02 -0.22
C PHE A 48 -11.50 -9.86 -0.87
N LEU A 49 -11.20 -11.09 -1.29
CA LEU A 49 -12.21 -12.01 -1.84
C LEU A 49 -13.30 -12.32 -0.81
N ALA A 50 -12.92 -12.63 0.42
CA ALA A 50 -13.87 -12.90 1.50
C ALA A 50 -14.74 -11.67 1.82
N ALA A 51 -14.15 -10.48 1.87
CA ALA A 51 -14.85 -9.22 2.09
C ALA A 51 -15.81 -8.91 0.93
N SER A 52 -15.35 -9.08 -0.31
CA SER A 52 -16.13 -8.87 -1.53
C SER A 52 -17.32 -9.82 -1.60
N TYR A 53 -17.11 -11.12 -1.33
CA TYR A 53 -18.19 -12.10 -1.26
C TYR A 53 -19.22 -11.74 -0.19
N LYS A 54 -18.78 -11.37 1.03
CA LYS A 54 -19.68 -10.93 2.10
C LYS A 54 -20.47 -9.67 1.70
N ALA A 55 -19.82 -8.71 1.06
CA ALA A 55 -20.45 -7.49 0.58
C ALA A 55 -21.49 -7.79 -0.50
N LEU A 56 -21.15 -8.62 -1.49
CA LEU A 56 -22.07 -9.05 -2.56
C LEU A 56 -23.27 -9.81 -2.00
N LYS A 57 -23.05 -10.75 -1.07
CA LYS A 57 -24.15 -11.49 -0.42
C LYS A 57 -25.07 -10.56 0.37
N ALA A 58 -24.50 -9.60 1.11
CA ALA A 58 -25.28 -8.60 1.83
C ALA A 58 -26.06 -7.67 0.89
N LEU A 59 -25.45 -7.29 -0.23
CA LEU A 59 -26.06 -6.46 -1.26
C LEU A 59 -27.21 -7.21 -1.94
N ALA A 60 -27.00 -8.46 -2.35
CA ALA A 60 -28.02 -9.31 -2.95
C ALA A 60 -29.21 -9.54 -1.99
N LYS A 61 -28.92 -9.81 -0.71
CA LYS A 61 -29.96 -9.92 0.33
C LYS A 61 -30.76 -8.62 0.45
N TYR A 62 -30.08 -7.48 0.52
CA TYR A 62 -30.72 -6.17 0.57
C TYR A 62 -31.58 -5.88 -0.66
N PHE A 63 -31.06 -6.11 -1.88
CA PHE A 63 -31.82 -5.93 -3.11
C PHE A 63 -33.07 -6.82 -3.13
N LYS A 64 -32.94 -8.10 -2.74
CA LYS A 64 -34.08 -9.02 -2.68
C LYS A 64 -35.16 -8.51 -1.72
N GLU A 65 -34.78 -8.16 -0.48
CA GLU A 65 -35.70 -7.69 0.56
C GLU A 65 -36.36 -6.35 0.19
N SER A 66 -35.56 -5.37 -0.24
CA SER A 66 -36.05 -4.04 -0.57
C SER A 66 -36.84 -4.01 -1.90
N PHE A 67 -36.50 -4.86 -2.87
CA PHE A 67 -37.28 -4.98 -4.11
C PHE A 67 -38.66 -5.56 -3.83
N GLN A 68 -38.74 -6.63 -3.02
CA GLN A 68 -40.00 -7.25 -2.64
C GLN A 68 -40.89 -6.32 -1.82
N ALA A 69 -40.31 -5.49 -0.95
CA ALA A 69 -41.08 -4.60 -0.07
C ALA A 69 -41.45 -3.25 -0.71
N LYS A 70 -40.58 -2.65 -1.53
CA LYS A 70 -40.67 -1.23 -1.91
C LYS A 70 -40.36 -0.94 -3.39
N GLY A 71 -40.04 -1.96 -4.18
CA GLY A 71 -39.62 -1.80 -5.58
C GLY A 71 -38.32 -1.00 -5.76
N ILE A 72 -37.96 -0.72 -7.02
CA ILE A 72 -36.67 -0.08 -7.39
C ILE A 72 -36.51 1.33 -6.80
N LYS A 73 -37.57 2.14 -6.78
CA LYS A 73 -37.52 3.50 -6.24
C LYS A 73 -37.18 3.52 -4.75
N GLY A 74 -37.71 2.57 -3.96
CA GLY A 74 -37.38 2.45 -2.54
C GLY A 74 -35.91 2.10 -2.30
N ILE A 75 -35.34 1.22 -3.13
CA ILE A 75 -33.92 0.82 -3.03
C ILE A 75 -32.98 2.01 -3.23
N LEU A 76 -33.26 2.85 -4.23
CA LEU A 76 -32.43 4.01 -4.57
C LEU A 76 -32.41 5.06 -3.45
N ILE A 77 -33.51 5.20 -2.71
CA ILE A 77 -33.62 6.14 -1.59
C ILE A 77 -32.95 5.57 -0.32
N GLU A 78 -33.14 4.28 -0.04
CA GLU A 78 -32.64 3.67 1.21
C GLU A 78 -31.16 3.31 1.19
N ALA A 79 -30.59 2.99 0.02
CA ALA A 79 -29.20 2.54 -0.06
C ALA A 79 -28.22 3.62 0.43
N PRO A 80 -28.33 4.91 0.04
CA PRO A 80 -27.50 5.99 0.60
C PRO A 80 -27.67 6.16 2.11
N ILE A 81 -28.91 6.09 2.61
CA ILE A 81 -29.21 6.25 4.05
C ILE A 81 -28.55 5.12 4.85
N ARG A 82 -28.66 3.88 4.37
CA ARG A 82 -28.06 2.72 5.04
C ARG A 82 -26.53 2.76 4.98
N ALA A 83 -25.97 3.19 3.85
CA ALA A 83 -24.53 3.40 3.71
C ALA A 83 -24.03 4.46 4.71
N LYS A 84 -24.74 5.60 4.81
CA LYS A 84 -24.48 6.65 5.81
C LYS A 84 -24.53 6.09 7.23
N ASN A 85 -25.57 5.35 7.59
CA ASN A 85 -25.72 4.80 8.94
C ASN A 85 -24.58 3.84 9.30
N LYS A 86 -24.20 2.93 8.38
CA LYS A 86 -23.04 2.06 8.58
C LYS A 86 -21.72 2.83 8.70
N ALA A 87 -21.56 3.92 7.94
CA ALA A 87 -20.39 4.76 8.06
C ALA A 87 -20.33 5.43 9.45
N VAL A 88 -21.45 5.96 9.93
CA VAL A 88 -21.58 6.53 11.28
C VAL A 88 -21.27 5.48 12.36
N GLU A 89 -21.81 4.27 12.24
CA GLU A 89 -21.50 3.17 13.16
C GLU A 89 -19.99 2.86 13.21
N LYS A 90 -19.32 2.82 12.05
CA LYS A 90 -17.87 2.58 11.98
C LYS A 90 -17.06 3.73 12.58
N ILE A 91 -17.48 4.97 12.36
CA ILE A 91 -16.87 6.15 12.97
C ILE A 91 -17.03 6.10 14.49
N ASN A 92 -18.23 5.77 14.99
CA ASN A 92 -18.48 5.65 16.43
C ASN A 92 -17.65 4.54 17.06
N GLN A 93 -17.55 3.38 16.40
CA GLN A 93 -16.68 2.30 16.86
C GLN A 93 -15.22 2.74 16.89
N PHE A 94 -14.74 3.43 15.84
CA PHE A 94 -13.39 3.98 15.83
C PHE A 94 -13.13 4.93 17.01
N TRP A 95 -14.06 5.85 17.29
CA TRP A 95 -13.94 6.76 18.43
C TRP A 95 -13.97 6.05 19.78
N LYS A 96 -14.78 4.99 19.90
CA LYS A 96 -14.79 4.14 21.08
C LYS A 96 -13.44 3.46 21.29
N ASP A 97 -12.91 2.84 20.25
CA ASP A 97 -11.59 2.18 20.27
C ASP A 97 -10.48 3.20 20.58
N TRP A 98 -10.54 4.38 19.97
CA TRP A 98 -9.60 5.48 20.20
C TRP A 98 -9.59 5.94 21.65
N LYS A 99 -10.78 6.14 22.25
CA LYS A 99 -10.91 6.56 23.65
C LYS A 99 -10.42 5.48 24.63
N SER A 100 -10.49 4.20 24.26
CA SER A 100 -9.97 3.11 25.10
C SER A 100 -8.45 2.92 25.04
N MET A 101 -7.77 3.51 24.04
CA MET A 101 -6.31 3.45 23.93
C MET A 101 -5.64 4.38 24.93
N ASP A 102 -4.46 3.98 25.43
CA ASP A 102 -3.60 4.88 26.19
C ASP A 102 -2.94 5.95 25.27
N GLU A 103 -2.26 6.92 25.88
CA GLU A 103 -1.64 8.03 25.13
C GLU A 103 -0.58 7.55 24.13
N LYS A 104 0.23 6.57 24.52
CA LYS A 104 1.32 6.03 23.70
C LYS A 104 0.75 5.27 22.50
N GLU A 105 -0.26 4.43 22.73
CA GLU A 105 -0.98 3.71 21.68
C GLU A 105 -1.63 4.66 20.67
N ARG A 106 -2.26 5.75 21.14
CA ARG A 106 -2.83 6.78 20.25
C ARG A 106 -1.75 7.45 19.42
N PHE A 107 -0.63 7.82 20.04
CA PHE A 107 0.48 8.45 19.35
C PHE A 107 1.10 7.54 18.28
N ASP A 108 1.41 6.29 18.64
CA ASP A 108 1.94 5.29 17.71
C ASP A 108 0.96 5.04 16.54
N LYS A 109 -0.35 4.98 16.82
CA LYS A 109 -1.37 4.82 15.78
C LYS A 109 -1.50 6.05 14.88
N LEU A 110 -1.41 7.26 15.45
CA LEU A 110 -1.41 8.52 14.70
C LEU A 110 -0.20 8.58 13.76
N LEU A 111 1.00 8.26 14.26
CA LEU A 111 2.22 8.18 13.45
C LEU A 111 2.07 7.18 12.31
N GLY A 112 1.49 6.01 12.58
CA GLY A 112 1.17 5.03 11.53
C GLY A 112 0.29 5.63 10.42
N TYR A 113 -0.77 6.38 10.78
CA TYR A 113 -1.62 7.05 9.79
C TYR A 113 -0.91 8.17 9.04
N VAL A 114 -0.01 8.91 9.68
CA VAL A 114 0.83 9.92 9.02
C VAL A 114 1.75 9.25 8.00
N VAL A 115 2.44 8.17 8.37
CA VAL A 115 3.30 7.39 7.46
C VAL A 115 2.50 6.85 6.27
N PHE A 116 1.32 6.29 6.52
CA PHE A 116 0.40 5.83 5.48
C PHE A 116 0.04 6.98 4.52
N GLY A 117 -0.39 8.13 5.05
CA GLY A 117 -0.82 9.28 4.26
C GLY A 117 0.31 9.85 3.40
N ILE A 118 1.48 10.07 3.99
CA ILE A 118 2.67 10.56 3.27
C ILE A 118 3.05 9.59 2.16
N SER A 119 3.08 8.29 2.45
CA SER A 119 3.40 7.28 1.46
C SER A 119 2.41 7.26 0.29
N ALA A 120 1.12 7.39 0.57
CA ALA A 120 0.08 7.45 -0.44
C ALA A 120 0.23 8.68 -1.35
N VAL A 121 0.48 9.85 -0.76
CA VAL A 121 0.70 11.11 -1.49
C VAL A 121 1.95 11.02 -2.36
N ILE A 122 3.10 10.58 -1.81
CA ILE A 122 4.34 10.45 -2.59
C ILE A 122 4.16 9.47 -3.74
N THR A 123 3.56 8.32 -3.47
CA THR A 123 3.39 7.26 -4.46
C THR A 123 2.41 7.66 -5.55
N GLY A 124 1.32 8.31 -5.17
CA GLY A 124 0.26 8.71 -6.08
C GLY A 124 0.57 9.96 -6.91
N GLY A 125 1.55 10.77 -6.51
CA GLY A 125 1.95 11.99 -7.22
C GLY A 125 1.41 13.27 -6.59
N GLY A 126 1.57 13.45 -5.28
CA GLY A 126 1.08 14.65 -4.60
C GLY A 126 -0.41 14.59 -4.25
N PHE A 127 -0.98 15.75 -3.92
CA PHE A 127 -2.38 15.85 -3.46
C PHE A 127 -3.41 15.74 -4.59
N ASP A 128 -3.00 16.02 -5.83
CA ASP A 128 -3.82 15.81 -7.03
C ASP A 128 -3.68 14.40 -7.60
N PHE A 129 -2.70 13.63 -7.09
CA PHE A 129 -2.36 12.29 -7.56
C PHE A 129 -1.98 12.27 -9.05
N GLU A 130 -1.24 13.29 -9.50
CA GLU A 130 -0.59 13.34 -10.83
C GLU A 130 0.93 13.24 -10.67
N GLY A 131 1.57 12.30 -11.34
CA GLY A 131 2.98 12.01 -11.11
C GLY A 131 3.20 10.78 -10.24
N GLY A 132 4.15 10.89 -9.31
CA GLY A 132 4.46 9.84 -8.36
C GLY A 132 5.24 8.68 -9.00
N ILE A 133 5.08 7.50 -8.41
CA ILE A 133 5.79 6.30 -8.85
C ILE A 133 5.38 5.86 -10.27
N PRO A 134 4.07 5.81 -10.62
CA PRO A 134 3.65 5.42 -11.97
C PRO A 134 4.24 6.31 -13.08
N ASP A 135 4.39 7.60 -12.82
CA ASP A 135 4.81 8.57 -13.85
C ASP A 135 6.33 8.76 -13.90
N THR A 136 7.08 7.94 -13.17
CA THR A 136 8.54 7.87 -13.34
C THR A 136 8.93 7.47 -14.76
N ASP A 137 8.04 6.79 -15.48
CA ASP A 137 8.20 6.48 -16.90
C ASP A 137 8.31 7.71 -17.81
N ILE A 138 7.69 8.84 -17.44
CA ILE A 138 7.82 10.11 -18.16
C ILE A 138 9.27 10.59 -18.08
N LYS A 139 9.88 10.52 -16.90
CA LYS A 139 11.26 10.97 -16.69
C LYS A 139 12.27 10.04 -17.38
N LEU A 140 12.00 8.74 -17.40
CA LEU A 140 12.93 7.73 -17.92
C LEU A 140 12.79 7.50 -19.44
N GLY A 141 11.57 7.56 -19.97
CA GLY A 141 11.27 7.21 -21.36
C GLY A 141 10.52 8.29 -22.14
N GLY A 142 10.34 9.48 -21.55
CA GLY A 142 9.58 10.57 -22.15
C GLY A 142 8.06 10.36 -22.13
N ILE A 143 7.31 11.41 -22.50
CA ILE A 143 5.84 11.40 -22.48
C ILE A 143 5.20 10.36 -23.43
N GLY A 144 5.96 9.90 -24.43
CA GLY A 144 5.57 8.84 -25.36
C GLY A 144 5.54 7.44 -24.72
N SER A 145 6.30 7.23 -23.65
CA SER A 145 6.37 5.97 -22.90
C SER A 145 5.43 5.94 -21.68
N HIS A 146 4.75 7.06 -21.41
CA HIS A 146 3.84 7.23 -20.29
C HIS A 146 2.66 6.27 -20.38
N ARG A 147 2.36 5.55 -19.28
CA ARG A 147 1.34 4.50 -19.19
C ARG A 147 1.75 3.21 -19.86
N ASN A 148 3.01 2.82 -19.74
CA ASN A 148 3.42 1.48 -20.13
C ASN A 148 2.99 0.45 -19.07
N LEU A 149 3.05 -0.84 -19.43
CA LEU A 149 2.63 -1.93 -18.56
C LEU A 149 3.46 -2.04 -17.27
N LEU A 150 4.74 -1.66 -17.30
CA LEU A 150 5.61 -1.78 -16.13
C LEU A 150 5.22 -0.77 -15.06
N SER A 151 4.95 0.48 -15.47
CA SER A 151 4.74 1.61 -14.58
C SER A 151 3.28 1.81 -14.16
N HIS A 152 2.32 1.44 -15.00
CA HIS A 152 0.89 1.70 -14.78
C HIS A 152 0.07 0.44 -14.51
N THR A 153 0.69 -0.59 -13.94
CA THR A 153 -0.02 -1.79 -13.46
C THR A 153 0.41 -2.12 -12.04
N ILE A 154 -0.20 -3.16 -11.46
CA ILE A 154 0.23 -3.69 -10.15
C ILE A 154 1.72 -4.10 -10.12
N ILE A 155 2.37 -4.30 -11.27
CA ILE A 155 3.79 -4.66 -11.34
C ILE A 155 4.67 -3.61 -10.66
N ILE A 156 4.44 -2.31 -10.91
CA ILE A 156 5.22 -1.27 -10.24
C ILE A 156 5.04 -1.33 -8.72
N GLY A 157 3.84 -1.65 -8.25
CA GLY A 157 3.56 -1.79 -6.83
C GLY A 157 4.30 -2.98 -6.21
N PHE A 158 4.45 -4.11 -6.93
CA PHE A 158 5.27 -5.23 -6.47
C PHE A 158 6.75 -4.86 -6.39
N ILE A 159 7.27 -4.17 -7.41
CA ILE A 159 8.66 -3.70 -7.44
C ILE A 159 8.92 -2.72 -6.28
N SER A 160 8.04 -1.74 -6.09
CA SER A 160 8.16 -0.74 -5.04
C SER A 160 7.97 -1.33 -3.65
N GLU A 161 7.02 -2.24 -3.44
CA GLU A 161 6.90 -2.96 -2.15
C GLU A 161 8.17 -3.74 -1.87
N PHE A 162 8.65 -4.54 -2.84
CA PHE A 162 9.86 -5.31 -2.67
C PHE A 162 11.05 -4.41 -2.30
N ALA A 163 11.25 -3.29 -3.00
CA ALA A 163 12.31 -2.33 -2.70
C ALA A 163 12.19 -1.73 -1.29
N ILE A 164 10.99 -1.30 -0.88
CA ILE A 164 10.74 -0.78 0.48
C ILE A 164 11.07 -1.86 1.51
N ARG A 165 10.58 -3.10 1.31
CA ARG A 165 10.82 -4.21 2.23
C ARG A 165 12.30 -4.59 2.29
N PHE A 166 12.99 -4.56 1.16
CA PHE A 166 14.41 -4.86 1.08
C PHE A 166 15.24 -3.84 1.84
N VAL A 167 15.05 -2.53 1.61
CA VAL A 167 15.78 -1.47 2.32
C VAL A 167 15.51 -1.52 3.82
N THR A 168 14.26 -1.71 4.22
CA THR A 168 13.89 -1.77 5.63
C THR A 168 14.41 -3.04 6.32
N GLN A 169 14.51 -4.16 5.61
CA GLN A 169 15.09 -5.39 6.13
C GLN A 169 16.62 -5.34 6.18
N LEU A 170 17.28 -4.64 5.24
CA LEU A 170 18.73 -4.39 5.32
C LEU A 170 19.10 -3.71 6.64
N ALA A 171 18.32 -2.73 7.08
CA ALA A 171 18.54 -2.06 8.37
C ALA A 171 18.36 -3.02 9.56
N VAL A 172 17.34 -3.89 9.51
CA VAL A 172 17.07 -4.88 10.56
C VAL A 172 18.19 -5.93 10.65
N GLU A 173 18.66 -6.45 9.52
CA GLU A 173 19.76 -7.42 9.49
C GLU A 173 21.10 -6.77 9.86
N ALA A 174 21.37 -5.53 9.43
CA ALA A 174 22.57 -4.79 9.85
C ALA A 174 22.59 -4.51 11.37
N GLU A 175 21.42 -4.25 11.97
CA GLU A 175 21.31 -4.08 13.42
C GLU A 175 21.58 -5.39 14.18
N LYS A 176 21.02 -6.52 13.72
CA LYS A 176 21.23 -7.85 14.34
C LYS A 176 22.69 -8.29 14.33
N GLU A 177 23.40 -7.94 13.27
CA GLU A 177 24.80 -8.28 13.07
C GLU A 177 25.77 -7.38 13.86
N GLU A 178 25.23 -6.56 14.78
CA GLU A 178 25.94 -5.62 15.65
C GLU A 178 26.78 -4.56 14.92
N ILE A 179 26.66 -4.48 13.59
CA ILE A 179 27.27 -3.42 12.78
C ILE A 179 26.74 -2.05 13.20
N ALA A 180 25.50 -2.02 13.70
CA ALA A 180 24.82 -0.81 14.12
C ALA A 180 25.11 -0.37 15.55
N GLU A 181 26.01 -1.02 16.31
CA GLU A 181 26.15 -0.73 17.75
C GLU A 181 26.36 0.76 18.07
N ASN A 182 26.91 1.54 17.13
CA ASN A 182 27.06 3.00 17.23
C ASN A 182 26.51 3.78 16.01
N LEU A 183 25.48 3.26 15.34
CA LEU A 183 24.88 3.89 14.15
C LEU A 183 23.41 4.30 14.42
N PRO A 184 23.18 5.51 14.95
CA PRO A 184 21.84 6.01 15.29
C PRO A 184 20.83 5.92 14.15
N PHE A 185 21.24 6.19 12.90
CA PHE A 185 20.35 6.13 11.75
C PHE A 185 19.87 4.70 11.48
N ILE A 186 20.78 3.72 11.51
CA ILE A 186 20.44 2.31 11.24
C ILE A 186 19.49 1.78 12.30
N LYS A 187 19.74 2.05 13.59
CA LYS A 187 18.82 1.69 14.68
C LYS A 187 17.44 2.32 14.49
N LEU A 188 17.40 3.62 14.19
CA LEU A 188 16.14 4.33 13.92
C LEU A 188 15.38 3.73 12.73
N LEU A 189 16.08 3.40 11.64
CA LEU A 189 15.47 2.80 10.45
C LEU A 189 14.96 1.38 10.72
N ALA A 190 15.68 0.60 11.52
CA ALA A 190 15.26 -0.75 11.94
C ALA A 190 14.04 -0.70 12.87
N GLU A 191 14.00 0.24 13.83
CA GLU A 191 12.83 0.48 14.66
C GLU A 191 11.62 0.96 13.86
N PHE A 192 11.84 1.91 12.93
CA PHE A 192 10.81 2.38 12.02
C PHE A 192 10.27 1.23 11.17
N SER A 193 11.15 0.39 10.63
CA SER A 193 10.80 -0.82 9.88
C SER A 193 9.86 -1.72 10.68
N ARG A 194 10.28 -2.08 11.90
CA ARG A 194 9.50 -2.96 12.79
C ARG A 194 8.14 -2.40 13.19
N LYS A 195 7.96 -1.07 13.25
CA LYS A 195 6.71 -0.45 13.71
C LYS A 195 5.80 0.01 12.57
N TYR A 196 6.38 0.53 11.50
CA TYR A 196 5.67 1.35 10.51
C TYR A 196 5.79 0.87 9.06
N GLN A 197 6.60 -0.15 8.77
CA GLN A 197 6.77 -0.68 7.40
C GLN A 197 5.44 -1.07 6.74
N ASP A 198 4.52 -1.67 7.49
CA ASP A 198 3.23 -2.08 6.92
C ASP A 198 2.31 -0.87 6.66
N TYR A 199 2.39 0.21 7.46
CA TYR A 199 1.72 1.46 7.14
C TYR A 199 2.29 2.11 5.87
N LEU A 200 3.62 2.09 5.73
CA LEU A 200 4.32 2.58 4.54
C LEU A 200 3.90 1.80 3.29
N VAL A 201 3.94 0.47 3.33
CA VAL A 201 3.53 -0.38 2.20
C VAL A 201 2.04 -0.20 1.88
N ASN A 202 1.17 -0.17 2.88
CA ASN A 202 -0.26 0.02 2.67
C ASN A 202 -0.59 1.40 2.09
N GLY A 203 0.11 2.44 2.54
CA GLY A 203 0.01 3.79 2.01
C GLY A 203 0.42 3.85 0.54
N MET A 204 1.55 3.24 0.19
CA MET A 204 2.00 3.12 -1.20
C MET A 204 0.95 2.46 -2.09
N TRP A 205 0.41 1.30 -1.71
CA TRP A 205 -0.65 0.62 -2.47
C TRP A 205 -1.93 1.46 -2.56
N PHE A 206 -2.28 2.21 -1.51
CA PHE A 206 -3.41 3.13 -1.56
C PHE A 206 -3.17 4.31 -2.52
N GLY A 207 -1.94 4.86 -2.55
CA GLY A 207 -1.54 5.87 -3.53
C GLY A 207 -1.69 5.37 -4.98
N LEU A 208 -1.21 4.14 -5.25
CA LEU A 208 -1.40 3.49 -6.56
C LEU A 208 -2.88 3.26 -6.90
N PHE A 209 -3.70 2.89 -5.91
CA PHE A 209 -5.14 2.78 -6.10
C PHE A 209 -5.75 4.11 -6.58
N VAL A 210 -5.48 5.20 -5.87
CA VAL A 210 -6.05 6.51 -6.22
C VAL A 210 -5.56 6.95 -7.60
N HIS A 211 -4.26 6.81 -7.88
CA HIS A 211 -3.68 7.17 -9.17
C HIS A 211 -4.31 6.35 -10.32
N PHE A 212 -4.33 5.02 -10.24
CA PHE A 212 -4.93 4.18 -11.28
C PHE A 212 -6.44 4.37 -11.41
N LEU A 213 -7.14 4.66 -10.30
CA LEU A 213 -8.57 4.95 -10.34
C LEU A 213 -8.84 6.25 -11.10
N LYS A 214 -8.04 7.29 -10.84
CA LYS A 214 -8.10 8.55 -11.57
C LYS A 214 -7.86 8.32 -13.06
N ASP A 215 -6.84 7.54 -13.39
CA ASP A 215 -6.47 7.23 -14.77
C ASP A 215 -7.50 6.38 -15.52
N SER A 216 -8.22 5.52 -14.80
CA SER A 216 -9.31 4.72 -15.36
C SER A 216 -10.45 5.57 -15.92
N LYS A 217 -10.64 6.78 -15.38
CA LYS A 217 -11.77 7.68 -15.69
C LYS A 217 -13.10 6.92 -15.74
N ILE A 218 -13.29 5.93 -14.85
CA ILE A 218 -14.48 5.07 -14.84
C ILE A 218 -15.74 5.85 -14.42
N PHE A 219 -15.56 6.95 -13.68
CA PHE A 219 -16.63 7.86 -13.26
C PHE A 219 -16.74 9.12 -14.14
N SER A 220 -15.96 9.22 -15.23
CA SER A 220 -15.95 10.38 -16.11
C SER A 220 -16.27 9.98 -17.54
N SER A 221 -17.01 10.83 -18.24
CA SER A 221 -17.25 10.73 -19.69
C SER A 221 -15.98 10.95 -20.51
N SER A 222 -14.92 11.52 -19.92
CA SER A 222 -13.66 11.80 -20.61
C SER A 222 -12.92 10.52 -21.03
N ARG A 223 -12.13 10.62 -22.11
CA ARG A 223 -11.33 9.51 -22.63
C ARG A 223 -10.12 9.23 -21.73
N THR A 224 -9.83 7.96 -21.50
CA THR A 224 -8.57 7.49 -20.89
C THR A 224 -7.50 7.40 -21.96
N LYS A 225 -6.29 7.88 -21.66
CA LYS A 225 -5.13 7.67 -22.53
C LYS A 225 -4.80 6.17 -22.50
N PRO A 226 -4.75 5.47 -23.66
CA PRO A 226 -4.43 4.06 -23.73
C PRO A 226 -3.08 3.71 -23.10
N TYR A 227 -2.93 2.44 -22.70
CA TYR A 227 -1.63 1.89 -22.34
C TYR A 227 -0.71 1.89 -23.55
N VAL A 228 0.52 2.33 -23.34
CA VAL A 228 1.59 2.21 -24.34
C VAL A 228 1.97 0.74 -24.47
N GLY A 229 2.02 0.24 -25.72
CA GLY A 229 2.39 -1.14 -26.05
C GLY A 229 1.23 -2.13 -26.12
N LEU A 230 0.07 -1.83 -25.56
CA LEU A 230 -1.14 -2.64 -25.72
C LEU A 230 -1.96 -2.18 -26.93
N LYS A 231 -1.75 -2.84 -28.07
CA LYS A 231 -2.49 -2.58 -29.32
C LYS A 231 -3.79 -3.40 -29.37
N ASN A 232 -4.70 -3.02 -30.27
CA ASN A 232 -5.94 -3.75 -30.58
C ASN A 232 -6.97 -3.84 -29.43
N LEU A 233 -6.88 -2.96 -28.44
CA LEU A 233 -7.89 -2.81 -27.39
C LEU A 233 -8.72 -1.55 -27.61
N THR A 234 -10.00 -1.66 -27.33
CA THR A 234 -10.91 -0.51 -27.28
C THR A 234 -10.58 0.39 -26.08
N VAL A 235 -10.94 1.66 -26.15
CA VAL A 235 -10.82 2.60 -25.01
C VAL A 235 -11.52 2.05 -23.76
N LYS A 236 -12.66 1.37 -23.93
CA LYS A 236 -13.40 0.72 -22.83
C LYS A 236 -12.55 -0.35 -22.14
N GLN A 237 -11.84 -1.19 -22.91
CA GLN A 237 -10.95 -2.21 -22.36
C GLN A 237 -9.78 -1.58 -21.60
N HIS A 238 -9.16 -0.51 -22.12
CA HIS A 238 -8.12 0.21 -21.37
C HIS A 238 -8.65 0.77 -20.03
N LYS A 239 -9.84 1.40 -20.02
CA LYS A 239 -10.49 1.87 -18.77
C LYS A 239 -10.67 0.73 -17.77
N GLN A 240 -11.12 -0.44 -18.24
CA GLN A 240 -11.31 -1.62 -17.40
C GLN A 240 -10.01 -2.14 -16.83
N ILE A 241 -8.91 -2.16 -17.61
CA ILE A 241 -7.59 -2.58 -17.13
C ILE A 241 -7.09 -1.62 -16.04
N PHE A 242 -7.19 -0.30 -16.23
CA PHE A 242 -6.82 0.68 -15.20
C PHE A 242 -7.67 0.51 -13.93
N ALA A 243 -8.98 0.36 -14.07
CA ALA A 243 -9.87 0.12 -12.94
C ALA A 243 -9.54 -1.19 -12.20
N ALA A 244 -9.25 -2.26 -12.93
CA ALA A 244 -8.84 -3.54 -12.34
C ALA A 244 -7.53 -3.41 -11.55
N ASN A 245 -6.53 -2.69 -12.09
CA ASN A 245 -5.30 -2.39 -11.38
C ASN A 245 -5.58 -1.55 -10.12
N ALA A 246 -6.45 -0.54 -10.21
CA ALA A 246 -6.84 0.28 -9.07
C ALA A 246 -7.45 -0.58 -7.94
N PHE A 247 -8.48 -1.37 -8.24
CA PHE A 247 -9.13 -2.21 -7.23
C PHE A 247 -8.22 -3.28 -6.66
N THR A 248 -7.29 -3.81 -7.46
CA THR A 248 -6.27 -4.75 -6.96
C THR A 248 -5.29 -4.05 -6.02
N SER A 249 -4.86 -2.82 -6.33
CA SER A 249 -4.05 -2.01 -5.42
C SER A 249 -4.77 -1.70 -4.11
N MET A 250 -6.09 -1.41 -4.17
CA MET A 250 -6.90 -1.24 -2.96
C MET A 250 -7.01 -2.53 -2.14
N ALA A 251 -7.16 -3.69 -2.80
CA ALA A 251 -7.13 -4.98 -2.13
C ALA A 251 -5.80 -5.20 -1.38
N PHE A 252 -4.70 -4.74 -1.97
CA PHE A 252 -3.37 -4.84 -1.39
C PHE A 252 -3.05 -3.79 -0.31
N SER A 253 -3.81 -2.69 -0.22
CA SER A 253 -3.64 -1.69 0.85
C SER A 253 -4.36 -2.04 2.15
N VAL A 254 -5.36 -2.93 2.09
CA VAL A 254 -6.17 -3.33 3.28
C VAL A 254 -5.61 -4.55 4.01
N GLY A 255 -4.44 -5.05 3.60
CA GLY A 255 -3.79 -6.19 4.22
C GLY A 255 -3.44 -5.92 5.68
N LYS A 256 -4.07 -6.66 6.60
CA LYS A 256 -3.53 -6.79 7.95
C LYS A 256 -2.30 -7.68 7.87
N ALA A 257 -1.12 -7.08 7.86
CA ALA A 257 0.04 -7.82 8.31
C ALA A 257 -0.24 -8.22 9.77
N ASN A 258 -0.29 -9.52 10.04
CA ASN A 258 -0.39 -10.04 11.40
C ASN A 258 0.92 -9.75 12.14
N HIS A 259 1.13 -8.49 12.50
CA HIS A 259 2.34 -8.02 13.20
C HIS A 259 2.52 -8.76 14.54
N ASN A 260 1.40 -9.08 15.21
CA ASN A 260 1.40 -9.77 16.51
C ASN A 260 1.82 -11.25 16.45
N LYS A 261 1.87 -11.89 15.27
CA LYS A 261 2.45 -13.25 15.15
C LYS A 261 3.96 -13.23 14.89
N ARG A 262 4.51 -12.15 14.32
CA ARG A 262 5.96 -12.04 14.02
C ARG A 262 6.81 -11.84 15.28
N LEU A 263 6.34 -11.03 16.23
CA LEU A 263 7.08 -10.78 17.47
C LEU A 263 7.18 -12.00 18.39
N LYS A 264 6.34 -13.02 18.20
CA LYS A 264 6.34 -14.26 19.01
C LYS A 264 7.19 -15.39 18.42
N SER A 265 7.71 -15.25 17.20
CA SER A 265 8.52 -16.29 16.54
C SER A 265 10.01 -15.96 16.44
N SER A 266 10.41 -14.78 16.92
CA SER A 266 11.79 -14.28 16.91
C SER A 266 12.32 -14.00 18.33
N SER A 267 11.61 -14.51 19.34
CA SER A 267 12.00 -14.63 20.75
C SER A 267 12.14 -16.10 21.08
#